data_AF-A0A4Z0E4L1-F1
#
_entry.id   AF-A0A4Z0E4L1-F1
#
_cell.length_a   1.000
_cell.length_b   1.000
_cell.length_c   1.000
_cell.angle_alpha   90.00
_cell.angle_beta   90.00
_cell.angle_gamma   90.00
#
_symmetry.space_group_name_H-M   'P 1'
#
loop_
_entity.id
_entity.type
_entity.pdbx_description
1 polymer ?
#
loop_
_entity_poly.entity_id
_entity_poly.type
_entity_poly.pdbx_seq_one_letter_code
_entity_poly.pdbx_strand_id
1 'polypeptide(L)'
;MLATVRSRCIAIIFAIIPASARTEGIDSLEKGFYLPPDVGCGGIGGAAGIYFDGHNFSVHYQVCKTFKLSQKNTYKSDCLEGQGANWPKRDEIEKSPDKTSAVINTVVKTNKSFIMDGTRYNHCKSGR
;
A
#
# COMPACT_ATOMS: atom_id res chain seq x y z
N MET A 1 47.32 52.23 18.51
CA MET A 1 47.28 50.92 17.81
C MET A 1 45.83 50.44 17.78
N LEU A 2 45.27 50.26 16.59
CA LEU A 2 43.85 49.93 16.34
C LEU A 2 43.53 48.49 16.76
N ALA A 3 42.55 48.31 17.65
CA ALA A 3 41.97 47.01 17.95
C ALA A 3 40.90 46.68 16.89
N THR A 4 41.17 45.70 16.03
CA THR A 4 40.25 45.24 14.98
C THR A 4 39.28 44.22 15.59
N VAL A 5 38.05 44.63 15.87
CA VAL A 5 36.96 43.72 16.27
C VAL A 5 36.43 43.01 15.02
N ARG A 6 36.81 41.75 14.83
CA ARG A 6 36.28 40.90 13.75
C ARG A 6 34.90 40.38 14.13
N SER A 7 33.87 41.09 13.70
CA SER A 7 32.48 40.63 13.76
C SER A 7 32.30 39.43 12.82
N ARG A 8 32.18 38.23 13.38
CA ARG A 8 31.88 37.01 12.62
C ARG A 8 30.37 36.89 12.49
N CYS A 9 29.85 37.27 11.33
CA CYS A 9 28.47 36.97 10.94
C CYS A 9 28.29 35.44 10.93
N ILE A 10 27.53 34.93 11.89
CA ILE A 10 27.04 33.55 11.89
C ILE A 10 25.95 33.50 10.80
N ALA A 11 26.31 32.98 9.63
CA ALA A 11 25.33 32.64 8.59
C ALA A 11 24.50 31.44 9.09
N ILE A 12 23.30 31.70 9.57
CA ILE A 12 22.31 30.66 9.88
C ILE A 12 21.83 30.11 8.54
N ILE A 13 22.47 29.05 8.08
CA ILE A 13 21.99 28.25 6.95
C ILE A 13 20.75 27.51 7.46
N PHE A 14 19.57 28.05 7.16
CA PHE A 14 18.30 27.34 7.33
C PHE A 14 18.36 26.11 6.43
N ALA A 15 18.65 24.94 7.02
CA ALA A 15 18.49 23.67 6.35
C ALA A 15 16.99 23.51 6.02
N ILE A 16 16.65 23.68 4.75
CA ILE A 16 15.34 23.31 4.22
C ILE A 16 15.30 21.79 4.29
N ILE A 17 14.80 21.25 5.41
CA ILE A 17 14.50 19.83 5.52
C ILE A 17 13.37 19.59 4.49
N PRO A 18 13.58 18.78 3.44
CA PRO A 18 12.50 18.44 2.54
C PRO A 18 11.40 17.80 3.37
N ALA A 19 10.26 18.49 3.48
CA ALA A 19 9.06 17.95 4.11
C ALA A 19 8.78 16.62 3.43
N SER A 20 8.90 15.53 4.19
CA SER A 20 8.61 14.18 3.73
C SER A 20 7.24 14.23 3.06
N ALA A 21 7.19 13.98 1.75
CA ALA A 21 5.93 13.80 1.06
C ALA A 21 5.16 12.75 1.85
N ARG A 22 4.05 13.15 2.47
CA ARG A 22 3.16 12.19 3.14
C ARG A 22 2.77 11.20 2.06
N THR A 23 3.18 9.96 2.21
CA THR A 23 2.74 8.87 1.34
C THR A 23 1.22 8.82 1.40
N GLU A 24 0.53 9.32 0.38
CA GLU A 24 -0.93 9.37 0.33
C GLU A 24 -1.49 8.14 -0.37
N GLY A 25 -2.51 7.52 0.24
CA GLY A 25 -3.17 6.34 -0.31
C GLY A 25 -2.55 5.03 0.19
N ILE A 26 -2.70 3.96 -0.59
CA ILE A 26 -2.42 2.58 -0.18
C ILE A 26 -0.97 2.36 0.26
N ASP A 27 -0.02 3.14 -0.26
CA ASP A 27 1.40 3.06 0.08
C ASP A 27 1.69 3.42 1.56
N SER A 28 0.73 4.05 2.26
CA SER A 28 0.81 4.31 3.70
C SER A 28 0.40 3.14 4.60
N LEU A 29 -0.14 2.07 4.01
CA LEU A 29 -0.57 0.88 4.73
C LEU A 29 0.62 0.02 5.16
N GLU A 30 0.49 -0.59 6.33
CA GLU A 30 1.42 -1.64 6.76
C GLU A 30 1.24 -2.88 5.90
N LYS A 31 2.36 -3.56 5.59
CA LYS A 31 2.33 -4.84 4.88
C LYS A 31 1.64 -5.91 5.72
N GLY A 32 0.94 -6.84 5.07
CA GLY A 32 0.33 -7.98 5.74
C GLY A 32 -1.10 -8.25 5.31
N PHE A 33 -1.79 -9.06 6.10
CA PHE A 33 -3.17 -9.44 5.85
C PHE A 33 -4.15 -8.42 6.41
N TYR A 34 -5.22 -8.19 5.66
CA TYR A 34 -6.31 -7.30 5.98
C TYR A 34 -7.61 -8.08 5.85
N LEU A 35 -8.44 -8.05 6.88
CA LEU A 35 -9.72 -8.76 6.90
C LEU A 35 -10.88 -7.86 7.34
N PRO A 36 -12.10 -8.14 6.87
CA PRO A 36 -13.30 -7.51 7.37
C PRO A 36 -13.50 -7.75 8.88
N PRO A 37 -14.09 -6.80 9.62
CA PRO A 37 -14.32 -6.92 11.07
C PRO A 37 -15.11 -8.16 11.48
N ASP A 38 -16.09 -8.57 10.67
CA ASP A 38 -16.99 -9.71 10.88
C ASP A 38 -16.28 -11.05 10.67
N VAL A 39 -15.24 -11.10 9.83
CA VAL A 39 -14.40 -12.28 9.63
C VAL A 39 -13.29 -12.33 10.70
N GLY A 40 -12.68 -11.18 10.99
CA GLY A 40 -11.57 -11.07 11.94
C GLY A 40 -10.30 -11.79 11.51
N CYS A 41 -9.24 -11.66 12.31
CA CYS A 41 -7.92 -12.21 11.94
C CYS A 41 -7.80 -13.74 11.99
N GLY A 42 -8.80 -14.44 12.53
CA GLY A 42 -8.87 -15.90 12.46
C GLY A 42 -9.17 -16.42 11.04
N GLY A 43 -9.72 -15.57 10.15
CA GLY A 43 -10.06 -15.94 8.78
C GLY A 43 -8.93 -15.79 7.76
N ILE A 44 -7.68 -15.59 8.20
CA ILE A 44 -6.53 -15.54 7.29
C ILE A 44 -6.47 -16.83 6.47
N GLY A 45 -6.32 -16.69 5.16
CA GLY A 45 -6.36 -17.80 4.20
C GLY A 45 -7.75 -18.11 3.63
N GLY A 46 -8.81 -17.44 4.10
CA GLY A 46 -10.14 -17.52 3.50
C GLY A 46 -10.35 -16.52 2.36
N ALA A 47 -11.49 -16.65 1.67
CA ALA A 47 -11.86 -15.86 0.50
C ALA A 47 -11.97 -14.34 0.76
N ALA A 48 -12.25 -13.93 2.00
CA ALA A 48 -12.42 -12.53 2.37
C ALA A 48 -11.09 -11.80 2.67
N GLY A 49 -9.97 -12.52 2.70
CA GLY A 49 -8.67 -11.95 3.05
C GLY A 49 -8.02 -11.20 1.89
N ILE A 50 -7.45 -10.03 2.20
CA ILE A 50 -6.60 -9.27 1.29
C ILE A 50 -5.18 -9.24 1.85
N TYR A 51 -4.22 -9.69 1.07
CA TYR A 51 -2.81 -9.49 1.37
C TYR A 51 -2.30 -8.22 0.69
N PHE A 52 -1.65 -7.35 1.45
CA PHE A 52 -0.97 -6.17 0.95
C PHE A 52 0.54 -6.31 1.11
N ASP A 53 1.29 -6.24 0.01
CA ASP A 53 2.75 -6.42 0.01
C ASP A 53 3.56 -5.11 0.10
N GLY A 54 2.84 -3.99 0.23
CA GLY A 54 3.39 -2.63 0.20
C GLY A 54 3.02 -1.85 -1.05
N HIS A 55 2.55 -2.51 -2.11
CA HIS A 55 2.15 -1.86 -3.35
C HIS A 55 0.90 -2.49 -4.00
N ASN A 56 0.66 -3.78 -3.78
CA ASN A 56 -0.38 -4.54 -4.45
C ASN A 56 -1.33 -5.18 -3.44
N PHE A 57 -2.63 -5.09 -3.71
CA PHE A 57 -3.63 -5.91 -3.03
C PHE A 57 -3.81 -7.22 -3.79
N SER A 58 -3.54 -8.33 -3.13
CA SER A 58 -3.78 -9.68 -3.66
C SER A 58 -4.87 -10.35 -2.83
N VAL A 59 -5.94 -10.76 -3.51
CA VAL A 59 -7.06 -11.49 -2.89
C VAL A 59 -6.79 -12.99 -2.91
N HIS A 60 -7.65 -13.75 -2.23
CA HIS A 60 -7.54 -15.20 -2.10
C HIS A 60 -7.24 -15.92 -3.42
N TYR A 61 -6.19 -16.75 -3.44
CA TYR A 61 -5.68 -17.49 -4.61
C TYR A 61 -5.32 -16.63 -5.83
N GLN A 62 -5.01 -15.35 -5.64
CA GLN A 62 -4.64 -14.47 -6.73
C GLN A 62 -3.31 -13.77 -6.45
N VAL A 63 -2.55 -13.52 -7.51
CA VAL A 63 -1.46 -12.55 -7.51
C VAL A 63 -1.89 -11.38 -8.36
N CYS A 64 -1.82 -10.18 -7.79
CA CYS A 64 -2.26 -8.97 -8.46
C CYS A 64 -1.15 -7.94 -8.64
N LYS A 65 -1.34 -7.08 -9.64
CA LYS A 65 -0.72 -5.76 -9.79
C LYS A 65 -1.79 -4.69 -9.53
N THR A 66 -1.51 -3.76 -8.63
CA THR A 66 -2.41 -2.63 -8.35
C THR A 66 -1.84 -1.35 -8.95
N PHE A 67 -2.65 -0.63 -9.71
CA PHE A 67 -2.30 0.60 -10.40
C PHE A 67 -3.18 1.73 -9.90
N LYS A 68 -2.58 2.82 -9.45
CA LYS A 68 -3.34 4.04 -9.10
C LYS A 68 -3.87 4.69 -10.37
N LEU A 69 -5.16 4.98 -10.42
CA LEU A 69 -5.78 5.73 -11.50
C LEU A 69 -5.74 7.24 -11.21
N SER A 70 -6.02 8.06 -12.21
CA SER A 70 -6.06 9.53 -12.06
C SER A 70 -7.15 9.99 -11.09
N GLN A 71 -8.23 9.21 -10.96
CA GLN A 71 -9.31 9.46 -10.02
C GLN A 71 -8.86 9.22 -8.57
N LYS A 72 -9.22 10.14 -7.67
CA LYS A 72 -8.86 10.05 -6.25
C LYS A 72 -9.34 8.72 -5.66
N ASN A 73 -8.46 8.08 -4.86
CA ASN A 73 -8.73 6.82 -4.17
C ASN A 73 -9.14 5.68 -5.10
N THR A 74 -8.89 5.77 -6.41
CA THR A 74 -9.33 4.76 -7.37
C THR A 74 -8.12 4.01 -7.89
N TYR A 75 -8.22 2.69 -7.90
CA TYR A 75 -7.15 1.78 -8.28
C TYR A 75 -7.68 0.73 -9.24
N LYS A 76 -6.86 0.32 -10.20
CA LYS A 76 -7.10 -0.86 -11.03
C LYS A 76 -6.26 -2.01 -10.49
N SER A 77 -6.84 -3.18 -10.33
CA SER A 77 -6.12 -4.41 -10.04
C SER A 77 -6.21 -5.37 -11.21
N ASP A 78 -5.06 -5.80 -11.71
CA ASP A 78 -4.96 -6.91 -12.66
C ASP A 78 -4.44 -8.14 -11.91
N CYS A 79 -5.19 -9.22 -11.94
CA CYS A 79 -4.94 -10.41 -11.12
C CYS A 79 -4.88 -11.67 -11.98
N LEU A 80 -4.01 -12.59 -11.61
CA LEU A 80 -4.03 -13.96 -12.10
C LEU A 80 -4.36 -14.90 -10.94
N GLU A 81 -5.28 -15.82 -11.20
CA GLU A 81 -5.56 -16.91 -10.26
C GLU A 81 -4.42 -17.92 -10.27
N GLY A 82 -4.15 -18.51 -9.11
CA GLY A 82 -3.09 -19.47 -8.92
C GLY A 82 -3.40 -20.41 -7.75
N GLN A 83 -3.03 -21.67 -7.92
CA GLN A 83 -3.11 -22.68 -6.86
C GLN A 83 -1.93 -23.66 -6.98
N GLY A 84 -1.44 -24.12 -5.83
CA GLY A 84 -0.40 -25.15 -5.76
C GLY A 84 0.89 -24.79 -6.50
N ALA A 85 1.42 -25.76 -7.26
CA ALA A 85 2.69 -25.62 -7.98
C ALA A 85 2.66 -24.61 -9.14
N ASN A 86 1.47 -24.25 -9.62
CA ASN A 86 1.28 -23.32 -10.74
C ASN A 86 1.00 -21.89 -10.26
N TRP A 87 1.58 -21.49 -9.13
CA TRP A 87 1.39 -20.14 -8.61
C TRP A 87 2.03 -19.11 -9.56
N PRO A 88 1.26 -18.17 -10.12
CA PRO A 88 1.76 -17.25 -11.12
C PRO A 88 2.74 -16.25 -10.51
N LYS A 89 3.68 -15.79 -11.33
CA LYS A 89 4.53 -14.66 -10.96
C LYS A 89 3.88 -13.35 -11.36
N ARG A 90 4.19 -12.29 -10.62
CA ARG A 90 3.57 -10.97 -10.84
C ARG A 90 3.90 -10.37 -12.21
N ASP A 91 5.08 -10.64 -12.75
CA ASP A 91 5.51 -10.18 -14.08
C ASP A 91 4.79 -10.89 -15.24
N GLU A 92 4.15 -12.03 -14.98
CA GLU A 92 3.35 -12.77 -15.97
C GLU A 92 1.97 -12.14 -16.20
N ILE A 93 1.46 -11.37 -15.22
CA ILE A 93 0.10 -10.79 -15.24
C ILE A 93 -0.16 -9.96 -16.48
N GLU A 94 0.73 -9.05 -16.86
CA GLU A 94 0.45 -8.12 -17.98
C GLU A 94 0.32 -8.84 -19.32
N LYS A 95 1.07 -9.93 -19.49
CA LYS A 95 1.14 -10.72 -20.73
C LYS A 95 0.06 -11.80 -20.80
N SER A 96 -0.52 -12.18 -19.66
CA SER A 96 -1.52 -13.24 -19.63
C SER A 96 -2.86 -12.75 -20.17
N PRO A 97 -3.46 -13.48 -21.13
CA PRO A 97 -4.83 -13.21 -21.58
C PRO A 97 -5.88 -13.58 -20.52
N ASP A 98 -5.51 -14.42 -19.55
CA ASP A 98 -6.41 -14.93 -18.51
C ASP A 98 -6.49 -14.02 -17.27
N LYS A 99 -5.84 -12.84 -17.33
CA LYS A 99 -5.89 -11.90 -16.22
C LYS A 99 -7.30 -11.34 -16.05
N THR A 100 -7.73 -11.26 -14.80
CA THR A 100 -8.94 -10.55 -14.44
C THR A 100 -8.59 -9.12 -14.04
N SER A 101 -9.37 -8.16 -14.53
CA SER A 101 -9.20 -6.74 -14.19
C SER A 101 -10.40 -6.23 -13.39
N ALA A 102 -10.14 -5.52 -12.30
CA ALA A 102 -11.16 -4.83 -11.51
C ALA A 102 -10.73 -3.40 -11.22
N VAL A 103 -11.70 -2.47 -11.15
CA VAL A 103 -11.48 -1.11 -10.65
C VAL A 103 -12.13 -1.02 -9.28
N ILE A 104 -11.35 -0.60 -8.29
CA ILE A 104 -11.73 -0.55 -6.88
C ILE A 104 -11.53 0.86 -6.33
N ASN A 105 -12.41 1.29 -5.44
CA ASN A 105 -12.24 2.50 -4.67
C ASN A 105 -11.68 2.16 -3.28
N THR A 106 -10.51 2.66 -2.95
CA THR A 106 -9.82 2.40 -1.68
C THR A 106 -9.51 3.69 -0.94
N VAL A 107 -10.16 3.87 0.21
CA VAL A 107 -9.94 4.99 1.12
C VAL A 107 -9.17 4.50 2.34
N VAL A 108 -7.88 4.83 2.42
CA VAL A 108 -7.07 4.57 3.62
C VAL A 108 -7.54 5.44 4.77
N LYS A 109 -7.79 4.83 5.93
CA LYS A 109 -8.24 5.51 7.16
C LYS A 109 -7.12 5.65 8.17
N THR A 110 -6.32 4.60 8.33
CA THR A 110 -5.08 4.58 9.11
C THR A 110 -4.06 3.72 8.38
N ASN A 111 -2.81 3.71 8.83
CA ASN A 111 -1.81 2.77 8.31
C ASN A 111 -2.18 1.28 8.53
N LYS A 112 -3.26 0.99 9.26
CA LYS A 112 -3.76 -0.37 9.58
C LYS A 112 -5.20 -0.58 9.17
N SER A 113 -5.82 0.34 8.43
CA SER A 113 -7.20 0.17 7.99
C SER A 113 -7.52 0.98 6.76
N PHE A 114 -8.35 0.40 5.91
CA PHE A 114 -8.90 1.05 4.73
C PHE A 114 -10.35 0.62 4.51
N ILE A 115 -11.04 1.34 3.64
CA ILE A 115 -12.33 0.94 3.10
C ILE A 115 -12.11 0.68 1.61
N MET A 116 -12.44 -0.52 1.13
CA MET A 116 -12.42 -0.91 -0.27
C MET A 116 -13.85 -1.24 -0.69
N ASP A 117 -14.36 -0.50 -1.69
CA ASP A 117 -15.74 -0.64 -2.22
C ASP A 117 -16.82 -0.74 -1.13
N GLY A 118 -16.70 0.13 -0.11
CA GLY A 118 -17.63 0.21 1.02
C GLY A 118 -17.35 -0.78 2.16
N THR A 119 -16.52 -1.80 1.95
CA THR A 119 -16.14 -2.75 2.99
C THR A 119 -14.90 -2.26 3.74
N ARG A 120 -14.99 -2.22 5.08
CA ARG A 120 -13.83 -1.91 5.92
C ARG A 120 -12.94 -3.14 6.06
N TYR A 121 -11.64 -2.94 5.95
CA TYR A 121 -10.64 -3.95 6.25
C TYR A 121 -9.68 -3.45 7.34
N ASN A 122 -9.33 -4.33 8.27
CA ASN A 122 -8.37 -4.03 9.33
C ASN A 122 -7.15 -4.95 9.20
N HIS A 123 -5.98 -4.38 9.47
CA HIS A 123 -4.72 -5.10 9.48
C HIS A 123 -4.72 -6.15 10.59
N CYS A 124 -4.35 -7.36 10.21
CA CYS A 124 -4.05 -8.42 11.12
C CYS A 124 -2.55 -8.40 11.37
N LYS A 125 -2.16 -8.08 12.61
CA LYS A 125 -0.80 -8.31 13.08
C LYS A 125 -0.51 -9.79 12.81
N SER A 126 0.43 -10.06 11.91
CA SER A 126 0.92 -11.40 11.70
C SER A 126 1.53 -11.85 13.03
N GLY A 127 0.80 -12.65 13.78
CA GLY A 127 1.30 -13.28 15.00
C GLY A 127 2.06 -14.52 14.60
N ARG A 128 3.36 -14.36 14.31
CA ARG A 128 4.42 -15.34 14.55
C ARG A 128 5.73 -14.61 14.75
#